data_AF-A0A8H6EZD7-F1
#
_entry.id   AF-A0A8H6EZD7-F1
#
_cell.length_a   1.000
_cell.length_b   1.000
_cell.length_c   1.000
_cell.angle_alpha   90.00
_cell.angle_beta   90.00
_cell.angle_gamma   90.00
#
_symmetry.space_group_name_H-M   'P 1'
#
loop_
_entity.id
_entity.type
_entity.pdbx_description
1 polymer ?
#
loop_
_entity_poly.entity_id
_entity_poly.type
_entity_poly.pdbx_seq_one_letter_code
_entity_poly.pdbx_strand_id
1 'polypeptide(L)'
;MSENCTPIQLHEFSGVIKDVSDEQLQLLEKKINTSIEKLQESNQIMLALANGDTKGANGCLQSTDKSQLRETDDTFAQPTGKDSLLYMQTVKENRNVIINLKARLLVLNRELQRRGLIPAEESDEHAKQNSQEASSLEQSNQHKEGENSIFL
;
A
#
# COMPACT_ATOMS: atom_id res chain seq x y z
N MET A 1 -16.06 23.58 4.25
CA MET A 1 -15.14 22.58 4.85
C MET A 1 -14.22 22.13 3.72
N SER A 2 -13.40 23.07 3.26
CA SER A 2 -11.92 23.12 3.33
C SER A 2 -11.28 22.45 2.11
N GLU A 3 -11.17 23.28 1.07
CA GLU A 3 -10.08 23.40 0.09
C GLU A 3 -9.22 22.16 -0.11
N ASN A 4 -9.39 21.54 -1.29
CA ASN A 4 -8.40 20.77 -2.05
C ASN A 4 -7.23 20.25 -1.23
N CYS A 5 -7.45 19.15 -0.51
CA CYS A 5 -6.41 18.34 0.09
C CYS A 5 -5.65 17.59 -1.04
N THR A 6 -5.03 18.35 -1.96
CA THR A 6 -4.15 17.78 -2.95
C THR A 6 -2.92 17.26 -2.21
N PRO A 7 -2.57 15.98 -2.37
CA PRO A 7 -1.35 15.44 -1.76
C PRO A 7 -0.16 16.33 -2.15
N ILE A 8 0.66 16.72 -1.16
CA ILE A 8 1.89 17.49 -1.39
C ILE A 8 2.69 16.83 -2.51
N GLN A 9 3.03 17.61 -3.53
CA GLN A 9 3.76 17.07 -4.67
C GLN A 9 5.16 16.65 -4.25
N LEU A 10 5.73 15.64 -4.92
CA LEU A 10 7.02 15.06 -4.52
C LEU A 10 8.16 16.10 -4.50
N HIS A 11 8.09 17.11 -5.37
CA HIS A 11 9.08 18.19 -5.43
C HIS A 11 8.99 19.13 -4.22
N GLU A 12 7.77 19.49 -3.80
CA GLU A 12 7.54 20.31 -2.59
C GLU A 12 7.96 19.53 -1.34
N PHE A 13 7.66 18.23 -1.30
CA PHE A 13 8.08 17.35 -0.23
C PHE A 13 9.61 17.35 -0.07
N SER A 14 10.36 17.28 -1.17
CA SER A 14 11.84 17.36 -1.14
C SER A 14 12.37 18.69 -0.60
N GLY A 15 11.65 19.79 -0.79
CA GLY A 15 12.01 21.08 -0.22
C GLY A 15 11.80 21.11 1.29
N VAL A 16 10.59 20.72 1.73
CA VAL A 16 10.18 20.78 3.14
C VAL A 16 11.06 19.92 4.04
N ILE A 17 11.44 18.70 3.60
CA ILE A 17 12.23 17.80 4.46
C ILE A 17 13.65 18.31 4.76
N LYS A 18 14.16 19.31 4.03
CA LYS A 18 15.50 19.88 4.27
C LYS A 18 15.56 20.70 5.56
N ASP A 19 14.43 21.28 5.97
CA ASP A 19 14.34 22.18 7.13
C ASP A 19 13.86 21.46 8.41
N VAL A 20 13.56 20.16 8.29
CA VAL A 20 13.04 19.30 9.37
C VAL A 20 14.19 18.68 10.16
N SER A 21 14.01 18.41 11.46
CA SER A 21 15.05 17.81 12.32
C SER A 21 15.29 16.32 12.00
N ASP A 22 16.45 15.80 12.40
CA ASP A 22 16.83 14.41 12.15
C ASP A 22 15.86 13.42 12.82
N GLU A 23 15.43 13.71 14.05
CA GLU A 23 14.44 12.90 14.77
C GLU A 23 13.09 12.89 14.06
N GLN A 24 12.71 14.05 13.50
CA GLN A 24 11.47 14.19 12.74
C GLN A 24 11.55 13.42 11.41
N LEU A 25 12.70 13.39 10.74
CA LEU A 25 12.92 12.61 9.52
C LEU A 25 12.85 11.10 9.80
N GLN A 26 13.51 10.61 10.85
CA GLN A 26 13.43 9.19 11.25
C GLN A 26 12.01 8.79 11.68
N LEU A 27 11.30 9.69 12.38
CA LEU A 27 9.90 9.45 12.72
C LEU A 27 9.02 9.40 11.46
N LEU A 28 9.27 10.28 10.50
CA LEU A 28 8.55 10.29 9.22
C LEU A 28 8.82 9.03 8.41
N GLU A 29 10.06 8.53 8.38
CA GLU A 29 10.43 7.28 7.73
C GLU A 29 9.64 6.10 8.30
N LYS A 30 9.65 5.95 9.62
CA LYS A 30 8.87 4.91 10.31
C LYS A 30 7.39 4.98 9.98
N LYS A 31 6.82 6.20 9.99
CA LYS A 31 5.41 6.42 9.65
C LYS A 31 5.10 6.01 8.21
N ILE A 32 5.94 6.39 7.25
CA ILE A 32 5.76 6.03 5.83
C ILE A 32 5.83 4.51 5.67
N ASN A 33 6.80 3.84 6.28
CA ASN A 33 6.93 2.38 6.23
C ASN A 33 5.70 1.67 6.82
N THR A 34 5.25 2.07 8.02
CA THR A 34 4.03 1.53 8.63
C THR A 34 2.79 1.78 7.75
N SER A 35 2.70 2.93 7.08
CA SER A 35 1.59 3.20 6.15
C SER A 35 1.63 2.30 4.91
N ILE A 36 2.81 2.05 4.34
CA ILE A 36 2.98 1.12 3.21
C ILE A 36 2.56 -0.30 3.63
N GLU A 37 3.05 -0.78 4.77
CA GLU A 37 2.74 -2.11 5.31
C GLU A 37 1.23 -2.29 5.50
N LYS A 38 0.55 -1.34 6.16
CA LYS A 38 -0.90 -1.37 6.36
C LYS A 38 -1.70 -1.36 5.06
N LEU A 39 -1.25 -0.60 4.05
CA LEU A 39 -1.89 -0.60 2.74
C LEU A 39 -1.68 -1.92 1.99
N GLN A 40 -0.52 -2.56 2.17
CA GLN A 40 -0.25 -3.89 1.62
C GLN A 40 -1.10 -4.97 2.29
N GLU A 41 -1.21 -4.97 3.62
CA GLU A 41 -2.12 -5.83 4.39
C GLU A 41 -3.57 -5.65 3.94
N SER A 42 -4.02 -4.39 3.84
CA SER A 42 -5.36 -4.06 3.33
C SER A 42 -5.57 -4.62 1.92
N ASN A 43 -4.59 -4.49 1.03
CA ASN A 43 -4.67 -5.06 -0.31
C ASN A 43 -4.75 -6.58 -0.30
N GLN A 44 -4.01 -7.27 0.57
CA GLN A 44 -4.10 -8.73 0.71
C GLN A 44 -5.50 -9.16 1.16
N ILE A 45 -6.08 -8.46 2.13
CA ILE A 45 -7.45 -8.71 2.61
C ILE A 45 -8.45 -8.49 1.46
N MET A 46 -8.37 -7.37 0.74
CA MET A 46 -9.28 -7.06 -0.36
C MET A 46 -9.15 -8.06 -1.52
N LEU A 47 -7.94 -8.55 -1.81
CA LEU A 47 -7.73 -9.62 -2.80
C LEU A 47 -8.35 -10.95 -2.34
N ALA A 48 -8.20 -11.32 -1.07
CA ALA A 48 -8.82 -12.52 -0.51
C ALA A 48 -10.35 -12.43 -0.58
N LEU A 49 -10.93 -11.29 -0.19
CA LEU A 49 -12.37 -11.03 -0.29
C LEU A 49 -12.86 -11.07 -1.74
N ALA A 50 -12.14 -10.46 -2.69
CA ALA A 50 -12.51 -10.50 -4.11
C ALA A 50 -12.56 -11.92 -4.69
N ASN A 51 -11.74 -12.82 -4.16
CA ASN A 51 -11.68 -14.24 -4.55
C ASN A 51 -12.66 -15.13 -3.78
N GLY A 52 -13.45 -14.56 -2.86
CA GLY A 52 -14.38 -15.33 -2.01
C GLY A 52 -13.69 -16.15 -0.92
N ASP A 53 -12.42 -15.89 -0.61
CA ASP A 53 -11.68 -16.58 0.44
C ASP A 53 -11.92 -15.90 1.80
N THR A 54 -12.96 -16.34 2.50
CA THR A 54 -13.33 -15.83 3.83
C THR A 54 -12.44 -16.38 4.95
N LYS A 55 -11.51 -17.30 4.66
CA LYS A 55 -10.60 -17.87 5.66
C LYS A 55 -9.41 -16.95 5.94
N GLY A 56 -8.98 -16.14 4.95
CA GLY A 56 -7.89 -15.17 5.12
C GLY A 56 -8.25 -13.93 5.94
N ALA A 57 -9.52 -13.49 5.91
CA ALA A 57 -9.98 -12.31 6.64
C ALA A 57 -10.04 -12.52 8.17
N ASN A 58 -10.30 -13.76 8.62
CA ASN A 58 -10.40 -14.11 10.04
C ASN A 58 -9.05 -14.52 10.67
N GLY A 59 -7.98 -14.64 9.89
CA GLY A 59 -6.66 -15.08 10.36
C GLY A 59 -5.82 -13.99 11.05
N CYS A 60 -6.16 -12.72 10.87
CA CYS A 60 -5.39 -11.58 11.38
C CYS A 60 -5.96 -10.96 12.68
N LEU A 61 -7.11 -11.43 13.16
CA LEU A 61 -7.68 -11.04 14.45
C LEU A 61 -7.74 -12.27 15.37
N GLN A 62 -6.57 -12.66 15.90
CA GLN A 62 -6.56 -13.56 17.06
C GLN A 62 -6.98 -12.77 18.30
N SER A 63 -8.26 -12.83 18.66
CA SER A 63 -8.65 -12.74 20.06
C SER A 63 -9.89 -13.58 20.36
N THR A 64 -9.64 -14.63 21.14
CA THR A 64 -10.45 -15.12 22.26
C THR A 64 -11.97 -15.19 22.10
N ASP A 65 -12.44 -16.42 21.87
CA ASP A 65 -13.37 -17.16 22.74
C ASP A 65 -14.31 -18.03 21.88
N LYS A 66 -14.04 -19.34 21.84
CA LYS A 66 -14.75 -20.34 21.03
C LYS A 66 -16.01 -20.89 21.74
N SER A 67 -16.60 -20.16 22.67
CA SER A 67 -17.66 -20.71 23.54
C SER A 67 -19.10 -20.32 23.19
N GLN A 68 -19.36 -19.54 22.13
CA GLN A 68 -20.73 -19.18 21.74
C GLN A 68 -20.98 -19.20 20.22
N LEU A 69 -20.85 -20.37 19.59
CA LEU A 69 -21.47 -20.58 18.27
C LEU A 69 -22.92 -21.02 18.47
N ARG A 70 -23.80 -20.04 18.66
CA ARG A 70 -25.20 -20.21 18.26
C ARG A 70 -25.23 -20.27 16.74
N GLU A 71 -26.02 -21.18 16.20
CA GLU A 71 -26.38 -21.27 14.78
C GLU A 71 -27.11 -19.98 14.38
N THR A 72 -26.37 -18.93 14.06
CA THR A 72 -26.90 -17.87 13.20
C THR A 72 -26.54 -18.23 11.76
N ASP A 73 -27.56 -18.15 10.92
CA ASP A 73 -27.53 -18.18 9.46
C ASP A 73 -26.75 -16.95 8.91
N ASP A 74 -25.55 -16.70 9.45
CA ASP A 74 -24.64 -15.63 9.05
C ASP A 74 -23.61 -16.19 8.07
N THR A 75 -24.08 -17.00 7.11
CA THR A 75 -23.24 -17.30 5.95
C THR A 75 -23.16 -16.00 5.16
N PHE A 76 -22.12 -15.21 5.41
CA PHE A 76 -21.78 -14.06 4.57
C PHE A 76 -21.88 -14.51 3.12
N ALA A 77 -22.82 -13.93 2.38
CA ALA A 77 -23.05 -14.29 0.99
C ALA A 77 -21.73 -14.18 0.24
N GLN A 78 -21.45 -15.15 -0.63
CA GLN A 78 -20.26 -15.07 -1.47
C GLN A 78 -20.28 -13.73 -2.23
N PRO A 79 -19.15 -13.04 -2.32
CA PRO A 79 -19.09 -11.73 -2.97
C PRO A 79 -19.59 -11.83 -4.40
N THR A 80 -20.49 -10.94 -4.78
CA THR A 80 -21.01 -10.88 -6.14
C THR A 80 -19.91 -10.38 -7.09
N GLY A 81 -20.10 -10.56 -8.40
CA GLY A 81 -19.16 -10.00 -9.39
C GLY A 81 -18.97 -8.48 -9.25
N LYS A 82 -19.98 -7.75 -8.77
CA LYS A 82 -19.88 -6.31 -8.50
C LYS A 82 -19.02 -6.02 -7.26
N ASP A 83 -19.14 -6.83 -6.22
CA ASP A 83 -18.33 -6.67 -5.00
C ASP A 83 -16.85 -6.96 -5.29
N SER A 84 -16.57 -8.01 -6.06
CA SER A 84 -15.21 -8.34 -6.52
C SER A 84 -14.58 -7.20 -7.32
N LEU A 85 -15.34 -6.58 -8.24
CA LEU A 85 -14.88 -5.41 -9.00
C LEU A 85 -14.54 -4.23 -8.09
N LEU A 86 -15.37 -3.94 -7.08
CA LEU A 86 -15.13 -2.87 -6.12
C LEU A 86 -13.85 -3.11 -5.29
N TYR A 87 -13.62 -4.34 -4.84
CA TYR A 87 -12.40 -4.71 -4.15
C TYR A 87 -11.17 -4.54 -5.04
N MET A 88 -11.26 -4.94 -6.32
CA MET A 88 -10.16 -4.75 -7.27
C MET A 88 -9.87 -3.27 -7.54
N GLN A 89 -10.89 -2.44 -7.64
CA GLN A 89 -10.72 -1.00 -7.79
C GLN A 89 -10.06 -0.38 -6.56
N THR A 90 -10.47 -0.80 -5.36
CA THR A 90 -9.84 -0.37 -4.10
C THR A 90 -8.35 -0.74 -4.06
N VAL A 91 -8.00 -1.96 -4.47
CA VAL A 91 -6.60 -2.40 -4.56
C VAL A 91 -5.82 -1.55 -5.56
N LYS A 92 -6.39 -1.23 -6.72
CA LYS A 92 -5.76 -0.37 -7.73
C LYS A 92 -5.48 1.03 -7.16
N GLU A 93 -6.42 1.61 -6.43
CA GLU A 93 -6.24 2.93 -5.82
C GLU A 93 -5.16 2.91 -4.74
N ASN A 94 -5.22 1.92 -3.83
CA ASN A 94 -4.21 1.75 -2.79
C ASN A 94 -2.80 1.56 -3.37
N ARG A 95 -2.66 0.86 -4.51
CA ARG A 95 -1.38 0.73 -5.22
C ARG A 95 -0.79 2.09 -5.62
N ASN A 96 -1.61 3.01 -6.12
CA ASN A 96 -1.15 4.36 -6.47
C ASN A 96 -0.63 5.10 -5.24
N VAL A 97 -1.32 4.97 -4.11
CA VAL A 97 -0.88 5.56 -2.83
C VAL A 97 0.44 4.95 -2.37
N ILE A 98 0.61 3.62 -2.46
CA ILE A 98 1.86 2.93 -2.11
C ILE A 98 3.02 3.43 -2.99
N ILE A 99 2.82 3.54 -4.31
CA ILE A 99 3.85 4.05 -5.23
C ILE A 99 4.27 5.47 -4.81
N ASN A 100 3.31 6.33 -4.48
CA ASN A 100 3.59 7.68 -4.03
C ASN A 100 4.34 7.72 -2.69
N LEU A 101 3.97 6.88 -1.71
CA LEU A 101 4.66 6.75 -0.44
C LEU A 101 6.10 6.23 -0.60
N LYS A 102 6.31 5.25 -1.49
CA LYS A 102 7.65 4.75 -1.83
C LYS A 102 8.52 5.82 -2.49
N ALA A 103 7.95 6.60 -3.40
CA ALA A 103 8.67 7.73 -4.00
C ALA A 103 9.09 8.75 -2.92
N ARG A 104 8.22 9.04 -1.94
CA ARG A 104 8.57 9.89 -0.79
C ARG A 104 9.65 9.26 0.09
N LEU A 105 9.59 7.95 0.33
CA LEU A 105 10.61 7.23 1.08
C LEU A 105 11.99 7.33 0.39
N LEU A 106 12.04 7.22 -0.94
CA LEU A 106 13.28 7.41 -1.69
C LEU A 106 13.88 8.82 -1.50
N VAL A 107 13.03 9.85 -1.55
CA VAL A 107 13.46 11.24 -1.33
C VAL A 107 13.93 11.44 0.12
N LEU A 108 13.24 10.83 1.08
CA LEU A 108 13.59 10.88 2.50
C LEU A 108 14.93 10.18 2.77
N ASN A 109 15.14 8.99 2.23
CA ASN A 109 16.38 8.22 2.39
C ASN A 109 17.57 8.98 1.81
N ARG A 110 17.41 9.64 0.65
CA ARG A 110 18.47 10.51 0.11
C ARG A 110 18.83 11.65 1.05
N GLU A 111 17.85 12.24 1.73
CA GLU A 111 18.10 13.30 2.71
C GLU A 111 18.76 12.76 3.98
N LEU A 112 18.31 11.62 4.51
CA LEU A 112 18.96 10.93 5.63
C LEU A 112 20.42 10.58 5.31
N GLN A 113 20.69 10.10 4.10
CA GLN A 113 22.03 9.80 3.61
C GLN A 113 22.88 11.07 3.51
N ARG A 114 22.33 12.16 2.97
CA ARG A 114 23.01 13.47 2.88
C ARG A 114 23.45 13.97 4.26
N ARG A 115 22.68 13.67 5.31
CA ARG A 115 22.98 14.03 6.70
C ARG A 115 23.91 13.04 7.42
N GLY A 116 24.27 11.93 6.77
CA GLY A 116 25.11 10.88 7.35
C GLY A 116 24.39 10.01 8.38
N LEU A 117 23.05 9.98 8.37
CA LEU A 117 22.24 9.20 9.31
C LEU A 117 22.05 7.74 8.88
N ILE A 118 22.28 7.43 7.60
CA ILE A 118 22.27 6.07 7.06
C ILE A 118 23.52 5.83 6.18
N PRO A 119 24.11 4.62 6.21
CA PRO A 119 25.19 4.24 5.31
C PRO A 119 24.76 4.32 3.84
N ALA A 120 25.72 4.65 2.96
CA ALA A 120 25.45 4.72 1.53
C ALA A 120 25.00 3.37 0.93
N GLU A 121 25.42 2.26 1.54
CA GLU A 121 25.08 0.90 1.10
C GLU A 121 23.61 0.54 1.36
N GLU A 122 23.01 1.00 2.47
CA GLU A 122 21.59 0.74 2.79
C GLU A 122 20.65 1.50 1.84
N SER A 123 21.05 2.67 1.37
CA SER A 123 20.24 3.48 0.43
C SER A 123 20.09 2.84 -0.95
N ASP A 124 21.15 2.19 -1.46
CA ASP A 124 21.13 1.55 -2.77
C ASP A 124 20.31 0.24 -2.78
N GLU A 125 20.34 -0.52 -1.68
CA GLU A 125 19.46 -1.69 -1.48
C GLU A 125 17.98 -1.28 -1.49
N HIS A 126 17.61 -0.26 -0.71
CA HIS A 126 16.24 0.24 -0.64
C HIS A 126 15.77 0.88 -1.97
N ALA A 127 16.67 1.51 -2.73
CA ALA A 127 16.36 2.05 -4.06
C ALA A 127 16.17 0.94 -5.12
N LYS A 128 16.96 -0.14 -5.05
CA LYS A 128 16.84 -1.30 -5.95
C LYS A 128 15.56 -2.11 -5.67
N GLN A 129 15.25 -2.35 -4.40
CA GLN A 129 14.00 -3.03 -4.02
C GLN A 129 12.75 -2.23 -4.44
N ASN A 130 12.75 -0.91 -4.22
CA ASN A 130 11.63 -0.07 -4.63
C ASN A 130 11.44 0.01 -6.16
N SER A 131 12.53 0.01 -6.94
CA SER A 131 12.46 0.02 -8.41
C SER A 131 12.03 -1.32 -9.00
N GLN A 132 12.44 -2.45 -8.41
CA GLN A 132 11.95 -3.78 -8.80
C GLN A 132 10.46 -3.98 -8.44
N GLU A 133 10.03 -3.56 -7.25
CA GLU A 133 8.63 -3.67 -6.85
C GLU A 133 7.71 -2.72 -7.62
N ALA A 134 8.15 -1.49 -7.94
CA ALA A 134 7.40 -0.57 -8.80
C ALA A 134 7.24 -1.13 -10.22
N SER A 135 8.30 -1.71 -10.80
CA SER A 135 8.24 -2.35 -12.12
C SER A 135 7.31 -3.56 -12.15
N SER A 136 7.28 -4.36 -11.07
CA SER A 136 6.35 -5.49 -10.92
C SER A 136 4.89 -5.03 -10.81
N LEU A 137 4.63 -3.92 -10.09
CA LEU A 137 3.29 -3.32 -10.01
C LEU A 137 2.83 -2.75 -11.36
N GLU A 138 3.71 -2.11 -12.15
CA GLU A 138 3.37 -1.58 -13.48
C GLU A 138 3.13 -2.69 -14.52
N GLN A 139 3.94 -3.76 -14.52
CA GLN A 139 3.73 -4.90 -15.43
C GLN A 139 2.40 -5.62 -15.16
N SER A 140 1.95 -5.67 -13.90
CA SER A 140 0.63 -6.19 -13.55
C SER A 140 -0.53 -5.35 -14.13
N ASN A 141 -0.30 -4.07 -14.46
CA ASN A 141 -1.31 -3.20 -15.07
C ASN A 141 -1.41 -3.40 -16.60
N GLN A 142 -0.32 -3.74 -17.30
CA GLN A 142 -0.36 -3.95 -18.76
C GLN A 142 -1.02 -5.26 -19.17
N HIS A 143 -1.00 -6.30 -18.32
CA HIS A 143 -1.52 -7.61 -18.69
C HIS A 143 -3.06 -7.73 -18.64
N LYS A 144 -3.78 -6.76 -18.07
CA LYS A 144 -5.26 -6.81 -17.96
C LYS A 144 -6.01 -5.88 -18.92
N GLU A 145 -5.35 -4.94 -19.59
CA GLU A 145 -5.99 -4.11 -20.62
C GLU A 145 -5.93 -4.74 -22.02
N GLY A 146 -5.12 -5.79 -22.21
CA GLY A 146 -4.96 -6.47 -23.51
C GLY A 146 -6.00 -7.56 -23.83
N GLU A 147 -6.70 -8.12 -22.84
CA GLU A 147 -7.59 -9.28 -23.07
C GLU A 147 -9.05 -8.92 -23.38
N ASN A 148 -9.45 -7.63 -23.29
CA ASN A 148 -10.82 -7.18 -23.60
C ASN A 148 -10.95 -6.37 -24.90
N SER A 149 -9.94 -6.34 -25.78
CA SER A 149 -9.99 -5.57 -27.03
C SER A 149 -9.79 -6.40 -28.31
N ILE A 150 -9.98 -7.72 -28.25
CA ILE A 150 -10.09 -8.56 -29.45
C ILE A 150 -11.13 -9.64 -29.16
N PHE A 151 -12.40 -9.37 -29.47
CA PHE A 151 -13.30 -10.31 -30.16
C PHE A 151 -14.64 -9.60 -30.48
N LEU A 152 -14.81 -9.34 -31.78
CA LEU A 152 -16.01 -8.94 -32.54
C LEU A 152 -16.51 -7.49 -32.39
#